data_AF-D5GKD3-F1
#
_entry.id   AF-D5GKD3-F1
#
_cell.length_a   1.000
_cell.length_b   1.000
_cell.length_c   1.000
_cell.angle_alpha   90.00
_cell.angle_beta   90.00
_cell.angle_gamma   90.00
#
_symmetry.space_group_name_H-M   'P 1'
#
loop_
_entity.id
_entity.type
_entity.pdbx_description
1 polymer ?
#
loop_
_entity_poly.entity_id
_entity_poly.type
_entity_poly.pdbx_seq_one_letter_code
_entity_poly.pdbx_strand_id
1 'polypeptide(L)'
;MVNPILLLRVTQGVLAFIVLGVAAYVVDGYDGAVDAANFLVFDSVWTFIALGYVVVTPMFFPNFHNRWAVLGVEAITMVFWFAGFVALAAGIDRLRCDRQGRRLHLGLLNGLLGQLH
;
A
#
# COMPACT_ATOMS: atom_id res chain seq x y z
N MET A 1 -16.63 25.41 -15.78
CA MET A 1 -16.25 24.08 -16.30
C MET A 1 -15.28 23.49 -15.30
N VAL A 2 -15.63 22.40 -14.62
CA VAL A 2 -14.77 21.77 -13.61
C VAL A 2 -13.57 21.16 -14.33
N ASN A 3 -12.34 21.42 -13.86
CA ASN A 3 -11.15 20.88 -14.52
C ASN A 3 -10.98 19.39 -14.15
N PRO A 4 -11.12 18.45 -15.10
CA PRO A 4 -11.07 17.01 -14.81
C PRO A 4 -9.75 16.58 -14.16
N ILE A 5 -8.65 17.27 -14.46
CA ILE A 5 -7.32 16.99 -13.89
C ILE A 5 -7.30 17.22 -12.37
N LEU A 6 -8.00 18.25 -11.89
CA LEU A 6 -8.04 18.58 -10.47
C LEU A 6 -8.87 17.55 -9.69
N LEU A 7 -9.94 17.04 -10.32
CA LEU A 7 -10.74 15.95 -9.78
C LEU A 7 -9.90 14.68 -9.59
N LEU A 8 -9.09 14.31 -10.60
CA LEU A 8 -8.22 13.14 -10.57
C LEU A 8 -7.21 13.21 -9.41
N ARG A 9 -6.62 14.38 -9.15
CA ARG A 9 -5.67 14.57 -8.05
C ARG A 9 -6.33 14.39 -6.68
N VAL A 10 -7.54 14.90 -6.50
CA VAL A 10 -8.31 14.70 -5.27
C VAL A 10 -8.61 13.21 -5.08
N THR A 11 -9.09 12.52 -6.12
CA THR A 11 -9.37 11.08 -6.02
C THR A 11 -8.13 10.26 -5.72
N GLN A 12 -6.97 10.61 -6.29
CA GLN A 12 -5.69 9.95 -6.01
C GLN A 12 -5.28 10.13 -4.54
N GLY A 13 -5.43 11.34 -3.99
CA GLY A 13 -5.13 11.61 -2.58
C GLY A 13 -6.08 10.88 -1.62
N VAL A 14 -7.36 10.83 -1.94
CA VAL A 14 -8.36 10.09 -1.14
C VAL A 14 -8.08 8.58 -1.17
N LEU A 15 -7.77 8.03 -2.35
CA LEU A 15 -7.40 6.61 -2.48
C LEU A 15 -6.14 6.28 -1.67
N ALA A 16 -5.10 7.12 -1.76
CA ALA A 16 -3.88 6.96 -0.97
C ALA A 16 -4.15 6.99 0.54
N PHE A 17 -5.02 7.89 1.00
CA PHE A 17 -5.38 7.96 2.42
C PHE A 17 -6.12 6.71 2.92
N ILE A 18 -7.08 6.21 2.14
CA ILE A 18 -7.84 5.00 2.50
C ILE A 18 -6.90 3.79 2.58
N VAL A 19 -6.04 3.63 1.58
CA VAL A 19 -5.10 2.49 1.53
C VAL A 19 -4.05 2.60 2.63
N LEU A 20 -3.57 3.80 2.96
CA LEU A 20 -2.68 4.02 4.11
C LEU A 20 -3.32 3.50 5.40
N GLY A 21 -4.59 3.85 5.65
CA GLY A 21 -5.30 3.41 6.85
C GLY A 21 -5.47 1.89 6.90
N VAL A 22 -5.86 1.27 5.79
CA VAL A 22 -6.03 -0.19 5.71
C VAL A 22 -4.70 -0.92 5.83
N ALA A 23 -3.66 -0.46 5.12
CA ALA A 23 -2.34 -1.06 5.16
C ALA A 23 -1.72 -0.93 6.55
N ALA A 24 -1.83 0.23 7.20
CA ALA A 24 -1.36 0.42 8.57
C ALA A 24 -2.07 -0.53 9.56
N TYR A 25 -3.37 -0.72 9.42
CA TYR A 25 -4.11 -1.69 10.24
C TYR A 25 -3.61 -3.13 10.03
N VAL A 26 -3.28 -3.53 8.80
CA VAL A 26 -2.70 -4.85 8.53
C VAL A 26 -1.28 -4.94 9.09
N VAL A 27 -0.47 -3.90 8.99
CA VAL A 27 0.89 -3.88 9.57
C VAL A 27 0.84 -4.07 11.08
N ASP A 28 -0.05 -3.36 11.77
CA ASP A 28 -0.25 -3.48 13.22
C ASP A 28 -0.74 -4.88 13.61
N GLY A 29 -1.73 -5.42 12.90
CA GLY A 29 -2.31 -6.74 13.21
C GLY A 29 -1.39 -7.95 12.95
N TYR A 30 -0.25 -7.76 12.29
CA TYR A 30 0.72 -8.82 11.98
C TYR A 30 2.15 -8.47 12.43
N ASP A 31 2.31 -7.52 13.37
CA ASP A 31 3.61 -7.07 13.88
C ASP A 31 4.62 -6.71 12.76
N GLY A 32 4.12 -6.15 11.66
CA GLY A 32 4.94 -5.76 10.50
C GLY A 32 5.47 -6.91 9.65
N ALA A 33 5.06 -8.16 9.89
CA ALA A 33 5.54 -9.33 9.13
C ALA A 33 5.02 -9.42 7.68
N VAL A 34 4.15 -8.50 7.25
CA VAL A 34 3.55 -8.50 5.91
C VAL A 34 4.23 -7.46 5.02
N ASP A 35 5.25 -7.89 4.29
CA ASP A 35 6.05 -7.01 3.40
C ASP A 35 5.20 -6.25 2.38
N ALA A 36 4.17 -6.91 1.82
CA ALA A 36 3.26 -6.28 0.87
C ALA A 36 2.47 -5.12 1.49
N ALA A 37 2.08 -5.23 2.75
CA ALA A 37 1.38 -4.16 3.47
C ALA A 37 2.35 -3.01 3.80
N ASN A 38 3.58 -3.33 4.21
CA ASN A 38 4.64 -2.33 4.42
C ASN A 38 4.93 -1.52 3.15
N PHE A 39 4.97 -2.19 1.99
CA PHE A 39 5.15 -1.53 0.70
C PHE A 39 3.98 -0.62 0.33
N LEU A 40 2.73 -1.02 0.61
CA LEU A 40 1.54 -0.16 0.39
C LEU A 40 1.51 1.07 1.31
N VAL A 41 2.02 0.96 2.54
CA VAL A 41 2.23 2.13 3.43
C VAL A 41 3.24 3.08 2.81
N PHE A 42 4.37 2.57 2.34
CA PHE A 42 5.38 3.37 1.64
C PHE A 42 4.80 4.05 0.39
N ASP A 43 4.09 3.31 -0.46
CA ASP A 43 3.49 3.83 -1.69
C ASP A 43 2.44 4.92 -1.42
N SER A 44 1.66 4.77 -0.35
CA SER A 44 0.70 5.80 0.07
C SER A 44 1.40 7.08 0.51
N VAL A 45 2.49 6.98 1.29
CA VAL A 45 3.33 8.13 1.69
C VAL A 45 3.99 8.78 0.48
N TRP A 46 4.55 7.96 -0.43
CA TRP A 46 5.10 8.43 -1.70
C TRP A 46 4.07 9.22 -2.51
N THR A 47 2.82 8.76 -2.55
CA THR A 47 1.75 9.42 -3.29
C THR A 47 1.44 10.82 -2.74
N PHE A 48 1.52 11.03 -1.43
CA PHE A 48 1.39 12.37 -0.85
C PHE A 48 2.55 13.29 -1.23
N ILE A 49 3.78 12.78 -1.27
CA ILE A 49 4.97 13.53 -1.73
C ILE A 49 4.82 13.89 -3.21
N ALA A 50 4.40 12.93 -4.05
CA ALA A 50 4.13 13.13 -5.46
C ALA A 50 3.05 14.20 -5.71
N LEU A 51 1.94 14.16 -4.97
CA LEU A 51 0.91 15.19 -5.03
C LEU A 51 1.44 16.56 -4.60
N GLY A 52 2.24 16.61 -3.52
CA GLY A 52 2.93 17.83 -3.10
C GLY A 52 3.79 18.42 -4.20
N TYR A 53 4.61 17.60 -4.87
CA TYR A 53 5.43 18.02 -6.01
C TYR A 53 4.58 18.62 -7.13
N VAL A 54 3.50 17.94 -7.54
CA VAL A 54 2.69 18.40 -8.69
C VAL A 54 1.83 19.63 -8.36
N VAL A 55 1.46 19.87 -7.10
CA VAL A 55 0.77 21.11 -6.68
C VAL A 55 1.73 22.29 -6.55
N VAL A 56 2.95 22.05 -6.05
CA VAL A 56 3.98 23.09 -5.86
C VAL A 56 4.61 23.52 -7.21
N THR A 57 4.78 22.59 -8.14
CA THR A 57 5.36 22.84 -9.48
C THR A 57 4.70 24.02 -10.21
N PRO A 58 3.37 24.08 -10.38
CA PRO A 58 2.71 25.20 -11.04
C PRO A 58 2.72 26.51 -10.25
N MET A 59 2.93 26.45 -8.93
CA MET A 59 2.88 27.63 -8.06
C MET A 59 4.19 28.42 -8.04
N PHE A 60 5.34 27.73 -8.13
CA PHE A 60 6.65 28.37 -7.96
C PHE A 60 7.48 28.50 -9.24
N PHE A 61 7.29 27.63 -10.24
CA PHE A 61 8.12 27.64 -11.46
C PHE A 61 7.29 27.44 -12.74
N PRO A 62 6.41 28.39 -13.10
CA PRO A 62 5.61 28.31 -14.33
C PRO A 62 6.46 28.17 -15.61
N ASN A 63 7.68 28.71 -15.61
CA ASN A 63 8.61 28.68 -16.76
C ASN A 63 9.47 27.40 -16.85
N PHE A 64 9.50 26.55 -15.82
CA PHE A 64 10.29 25.30 -15.76
C PHE A 64 9.40 24.06 -15.56
N HIS A 65 8.16 24.12 -16.08
CA HIS A 65 7.27 22.96 -16.16
C HIS A 65 7.89 21.88 -17.06
N ASN A 66 8.78 21.07 -16.49
CA ASN A 66 9.27 19.86 -17.13
C ASN A 66 8.13 18.84 -17.10
N ARG A 67 7.31 18.86 -18.16
CA ARG A 67 6.27 17.86 -18.43
C ARG A 67 6.75 16.43 -18.22
N TRP A 68 8.04 16.19 -18.49
CA TRP A 68 8.73 14.91 -18.33
C TRP A 68 8.92 14.50 -16.87
N ALA A 69 9.15 15.46 -15.96
CA ALA A 69 9.29 15.17 -14.54
C ALA A 69 7.95 14.82 -13.90
N VAL A 70 6.89 15.60 -14.21
CA VAL A 70 5.52 15.29 -13.78
C VAL A 70 5.07 13.93 -14.33
N LEU A 71 5.30 13.68 -15.63
CA LEU A 71 4.99 12.39 -16.25
C LEU A 71 5.77 11.24 -15.61
N GLY A 72 7.05 11.44 -15.28
CA GLY A 72 7.88 10.44 -14.61
C GLY A 72 7.35 10.11 -13.21
N VAL A 73 7.03 11.12 -12.40
CA VAL A 73 6.47 10.93 -11.06
C VAL A 73 5.12 10.21 -11.12
N GLU A 74 4.25 10.58 -12.05
CA GLU A 74 2.95 9.92 -12.24
C GLU A 74 3.13 8.47 -12.74
N ALA A 75 4.05 8.20 -13.66
CA ALA A 75 4.34 6.86 -14.15
C ALA A 75 4.92 5.95 -13.05
N ILE A 76 5.86 6.46 -12.23
CA ILE A 76 6.41 5.72 -11.09
C ILE A 76 5.30 5.38 -10.10
N THR A 77 4.42 6.33 -9.82
CA THR A 77 3.27 6.13 -8.94
C THR A 77 2.40 4.98 -9.46
N MET A 78 2.06 4.96 -10.75
CA MET A 78 1.30 3.84 -11.34
C MET A 78 2.00 2.49 -11.19
N VAL A 79 3.32 2.45 -11.38
CA VAL A 79 4.11 1.21 -11.23
C VAL A 79 4.11 0.73 -9.77
N PHE A 80 4.29 1.63 -8.81
CA PHE A 80 4.24 1.28 -7.38
C PHE A 80 2.87 0.76 -6.97
N TRP A 81 1.79 1.46 -7.34
CA TRP A 81 0.43 1.01 -7.05
C TRP A 81 0.15 -0.37 -7.65
N PHE A 82 0.56 -0.60 -8.90
CA PHE A 82 0.40 -1.89 -9.55
C PHE A 82 1.19 -3.00 -8.84
N ALA A 83 2.47 -2.74 -8.54
CA ALA A 83 3.32 -3.69 -7.83
C ALA A 83 2.79 -4.01 -6.42
N GLY A 84 2.31 -3.00 -5.70
CA GLY A 84 1.81 -3.14 -4.33
C GLY A 84 0.55 -3.99 -4.25
N PHE A 85 -0.43 -3.75 -5.13
CA PHE A 85 -1.63 -4.58 -5.17
C PHE A 85 -1.36 -6.01 -5.63
N VAL A 86 -0.48 -6.20 -6.61
CA VAL A 86 -0.08 -7.54 -7.05
C VAL A 86 0.66 -8.29 -5.94
N ALA A 87 1.58 -7.61 -5.23
CA ALA A 87 2.28 -8.18 -4.09
C ALA A 87 1.32 -8.57 -2.96
N LEU A 88 0.32 -7.74 -2.68
CA LEU A 88 -0.71 -8.05 -1.68
C LEU A 88 -1.55 -9.27 -2.11
N ALA A 89 -2.00 -9.31 -3.37
CA ALA A 89 -2.78 -10.43 -3.90
C ALA A 89 -2.02 -11.75 -3.81
N ALA A 90 -0.75 -11.76 -4.21
CA ALA A 90 0.12 -12.93 -4.12
C ALA A 90 0.49 -13.30 -2.67
N GLY A 91 0.53 -12.31 -1.76
CA GLY A 91 0.87 -12.51 -0.35
C GLY A 91 -0.26 -13.14 0.47
N ILE A 92 -1.52 -12.91 0.11
CA ILE A 92 -2.69 -13.41 0.86
C ILE A 92 -2.70 -14.94 0.99
N ASP A 93 -2.30 -15.67 -0.05
CA ASP A 93 -2.26 -17.14 -0.02
C ASP A 93 -1.22 -17.66 0.98
N ARG A 94 -0.04 -17.01 1.04
CA ARG A 94 1.01 -17.34 2.01
C ARG A 94 0.54 -17.13 3.44
N LEU A 95 -0.16 -16.02 3.70
CA LEU A 95 -0.72 -15.71 5.02
C LEU A 95 -1.78 -16.73 5.48
N ARG A 96 -2.58 -17.27 4.55
CA ARG A 96 -3.55 -18.33 4.85
C ARG A 96 -2.87 -19.64 5.25
N CYS A 97 -1.86 -20.06 4.49
CA CYS A 97 -1.10 -21.27 4.79
C CYS A 97 -0.39 -21.19 6.15
N ASP A 98 0.22 -20.06 6.48
CA ASP A 98 0.94 -19.90 7.74
C ASP A 98 0.00 -19.95 8.96
N ARG A 99 -1.16 -19.27 8.87
CA ARG A 99 -2.20 -19.33 9.91
C ARG A 99 -2.76 -20.74 10.08
N GLN A 100 -2.98 -21.46 8.98
CA GLN A 100 -3.50 -22.82 9.02
C GLN A 100 -2.49 -23.79 9.64
N GLY A 101 -1.22 -23.70 9.27
CA GLY A 101 -0.15 -24.51 9.86
C GLY A 101 -0.03 -24.29 11.36
N ARG A 102 -0.07 -23.03 11.80
CA ARG A 102 -0.02 -22.69 13.24
C ARG A 102 -1.21 -23.24 14.01
N ARG A 103 -2.43 -23.15 13.46
CA ARG A 103 -3.63 -23.75 14.08
C ARG A 103 -3.54 -25.26 14.18
N LEU A 104 -3.07 -25.93 13.12
CA LEU A 104 -2.93 -27.38 13.11
C LEU A 104 -1.88 -27.84 14.12
N HIS A 105 -0.76 -27.14 14.20
CA HIS A 105 0.31 -27.43 15.16
C HIS A 105 -0.17 -27.27 16.61
N LEU A 106 -0.89 -26.19 16.93
CA LEU A 106 -1.48 -25.99 18.26
C LEU A 106 -2.55 -27.05 18.58
N GLY A 107 -3.36 -27.45 17.60
CA GLY A 107 -4.33 -28.54 17.75
C GLY A 107 -3.68 -29.89 18.05
N LEU A 108 -2.57 -30.21 17.36
CA LEU A 108 -1.78 -31.41 17.61
C LEU A 108 -1.13 -31.39 19.00
N LEU A 109 -0.54 -30.27 19.40
CA LEU A 109 0.06 -30.13 20.75
C LEU A 109 -1.00 -30.32 21.84
N ASN A 110 -2.17 -29.68 21.71
CA ASN A 110 -3.26 -29.84 22.68
C ASN A 110 -3.80 -31.28 22.71
N GLY A 111 -3.89 -31.95 21.56
CA GLY A 111 -4.29 -33.35 21.48
C GLY A 111 -3.28 -34.30 22.14
N LEU A 112 -1.98 -34.06 21.96
CA LEU A 112 -0.92 -34.84 22.60
C LEU A 112 -0.86 -34.60 24.12
N LEU A 113 -1.05 -33.36 24.56
CA LEU A 113 -1.13 -33.02 25.99
C LEU A 113 -2.37 -33.66 26.66
N GLY A 114 -3.49 -33.77 25.93
CA GLY A 114 -4.69 -34.44 26.42
C GLY A 114 -4.60 -35.96 26.55
N GLN A 115 -3.56 -36.61 25.97
CA GLN A 115 -3.29 -38.04 26.13
C GLN A 115 -2.36 -38.34 27.32
N LEU A 116 -1.82 -37.31 27.97
CA LEU A 116 -0.90 -37.40 29.10
C LEU A 116 -1.59 -37.22 30.47
N HIS A 117 -2.92 -37.20 30.50
CA HIS A 117 -3.77 -37.01 31.67
C HIS A 117 -4.93 -38.01 31.64
#